data_AF-A0A3D2UGG5-F1
#
_entry.id   AF-A0A3D2UGG5-F1
#
_cell.length_a   1.000
_cell.length_b   1.000
_cell.length_c   1.000
_cell.angle_alpha   90.00
_cell.angle_beta   90.00
_cell.angle_gamma   90.00
#
_symmetry.space_group_name_H-M   'P 1'
#
loop_
_entity.id
_entity.type
_entity.pdbx_description
1 polymer ?
#
loop_
_entity_poly.entity_id
_entity_poly.type
_entity_poly.pdbx_seq_one_letter_code
_entity_poly.pdbx_strand_id
1 'polypeptide(L)' 'FIVTPGVSLDFELIRTEVAASGDIGWTFAIGNITIEREGEEPGRDVVRDFHTWKKQSDGSWKIVVDMWNSGMPAG' A
#
# COMPACT_ATOMS: atom_id res chain seq x y z
N PHE A 1 -13.91 -3.68 -6.56
CA PHE A 1 -12.49 -4.03 -6.32
C PHE A 1 -12.06 -4.97 -7.43
N ILE A 2 -10.92 -4.70 -8.06
CA ILE A 2 -10.36 -5.60 -9.06
C ILE A 2 -9.71 -6.74 -8.29
N VAL A 3 -10.15 -7.98 -8.55
CA VAL A 3 -9.53 -9.19 -8.01
C VAL A 3 -8.72 -9.80 -9.13
N THR A 4 -7.42 -9.98 -8.92
CA THR A 4 -6.54 -10.67 -9.86
C THR A 4 -6.35 -12.10 -9.37
N PRO A 5 -6.82 -13.14 -10.10
CA PRO A 5 -6.63 -14.53 -9.69
C PRO A 5 -5.16 -14.83 -9.40
N GLY A 6 -4.90 -15.57 -8.32
CA GLY A 6 -3.55 -15.93 -7.90
C GLY A 6 -2.76 -14.81 -7.22
N VAL A 7 -3.30 -13.60 -7.08
CA VAL A 7 -2.64 -12.51 -6.33
C VAL A 7 -3.37 -12.29 -5.02
N SER A 8 -2.64 -12.41 -3.91
CA SER A 8 -3.11 -12.07 -2.56
C SER A 8 -2.27 -10.93 -2.00
N LEU A 9 -2.95 -9.92 -1.46
CA LEU A 9 -2.35 -8.75 -0.83
C LEU A 9 -2.95 -8.61 0.56
N ASP A 10 -2.10 -8.58 1.58
CA ASP A 10 -2.49 -8.32 2.98
C ASP A 10 -1.66 -7.14 3.49
N PHE A 11 -2.32 -6.04 3.84
CA PHE A 11 -1.65 -4.81 4.30
C PHE A 11 -2.08 -4.46 5.71
N GLU A 12 -1.10 -4.23 6.57
CA GLU A 12 -1.27 -3.68 7.91
C GLU A 12 -0.91 -2.19 7.90
N LEU A 13 -1.87 -1.33 8.24
CA LEU A 13 -1.61 0.10 8.44
C LEU A 13 -0.81 0.30 9.73
N ILE A 14 0.40 0.84 9.58
CA ILE A 14 1.28 1.14 10.70
C ILE A 14 1.00 2.54 11.24
N ARG A 15 0.78 3.50 10.35
CA ARG A 15 0.54 4.89 10.73
C ARG A 15 -0.28 5.64 9.68
N THR A 16 -1.13 6.52 10.20
CA THR A 16 -1.94 7.43 9.40
C THR A 16 -1.87 8.81 10.05
N GLU A 17 -1.59 9.83 9.25
CA GLU A 17 -1.52 11.21 9.73
C GLU A 17 -2.21 12.14 8.74
N VAL A 18 -2.79 13.22 9.27
CA VAL A 18 -3.35 14.32 8.49
C VAL A 18 -2.66 15.60 8.93
N ALA A 19 -2.20 16.41 7.97
CA ALA A 19 -1.61 17.69 8.25
C ALA A 19 -2.62 18.62 8.94
N ALA A 20 -2.14 19.57 9.77
CA ALA A 20 -3.01 20.50 10.48
C ALA A 20 -3.89 21.37 9.55
N SER A 21 -3.45 21.61 8.31
CA SER A 21 -4.24 22.28 7.27
C SER A 21 -5.45 21.48 6.81
N GLY A 22 -5.50 20.18 7.06
CA GLY A 22 -6.61 19.29 6.73
C GLY A 22 -6.77 18.97 5.24
N ASP A 23 -5.81 19.36 4.40
CA ASP A 23 -5.84 19.20 2.94
C ASP A 23 -4.91 18.09 2.42
N ILE A 24 -3.93 17.66 3.22
CA ILE A 24 -2.99 16.59 2.92
C ILE A 24 -2.92 15.60 4.10
N GLY A 25 -2.80 14.32 3.79
CA GLY A 25 -2.50 13.27 4.75
C GLY A 25 -1.63 12.19 4.11
N TRP A 26 -1.15 11.25 4.92
CA TRP A 26 -0.40 10.11 4.43
C TRP A 26 -0.69 8.86 5.24
N THR A 27 -0.52 7.72 4.60
CA THR A 27 -0.61 6.39 5.21
C THR A 27 0.69 5.64 4.96
N PHE A 28 1.16 4.94 5.98
CA PHE A 28 2.28 4.02 5.91
C PHE A 28 1.80 2.63 6.31
N ALA A 29 2.07 1.64 5.48
CA ALA A 29 1.67 0.25 5.69
C ALA A 29 2.83 -0.72 5.41
N ILE A 30 2.76 -1.89 6.04
CA ILE A 30 3.56 -3.06 5.66
C ILE A 30 2.61 -4.05 4.99
N GLY A 31 3.01 -4.55 3.82
CA GLY A 31 2.22 -5.49 3.04
C GLY A 31 2.92 -6.83 2.86
N ASN A 32 2.17 -7.92 2.98
CA ASN A 32 2.57 -9.23 2.49
C ASN A 32 1.94 -9.47 1.13
N ILE A 33 2.76 -9.76 0.13
CA ILE A 33 2.33 -10.06 -1.24
C ILE A 33 2.60 -11.52 -1.52
N THR A 34 1.60 -12.24 -2.01
CA THR A 34 1.75 -13.61 -2.55
C THR A 34 1.23 -13.67 -3.97
N ILE A 35 2.02 -14.26 -4.86
CA ILE A 35 1.67 -14.48 -6.27
C ILE A 35 1.81 -15.97 -6.58
N GLU A 36 0.68 -16.60 -6.86
CA GLU A 36 0.54 -18.00 -7.25
C GLU A 36 0.73 -18.14 -8.77
N ARG A 37 1.45 -19.18 -9.19
CA ARG A 37 1.63 -19.55 -10.60
C ARG A 37 1.49 -21.05 -10.76
N GLU A 38 0.75 -21.49 -11.77
CA GLU A 38 0.46 -22.92 -11.97
C GLU A 38 1.74 -23.74 -12.16
N GLY A 39 1.95 -24.74 -11.30
CA GLY A 39 3.11 -25.62 -11.36
C GLY A 39 4.42 -25.03 -10.81
N GLU A 40 4.38 -23.82 -10.21
CA GLU A 40 5.53 -23.17 -9.57
C GLU A 40 5.29 -22.95 -8.07
N GLU A 41 6.38 -22.81 -7.31
CA GLU A 41 6.28 -22.36 -5.91
C GLU A 41 5.81 -20.90 -5.83
N PRO A 42 4.99 -20.52 -4.83
CA PRO A 42 4.46 -19.16 -4.74
C PRO A 42 5.56 -18.12 -4.50
N GLY A 43 5.55 -17.05 -5.30
CA GLY A 43 6.39 -15.88 -5.05
C GLY A 43 5.85 -15.07 -3.86
N ARG A 44 6.73 -14.69 -2.94
CA ARG A 44 6.37 -13.91 -1.73
C ARG A 44 7.28 -12.72 -1.53
N ASP A 45 6.72 -11.60 -1.08
CA ASP A 45 7.47 -10.39 -0.71
C ASP A 45 6.82 -9.67 0.48
N VAL A 46 7.64 -8.93 1.23
CA VAL A 46 7.20 -7.99 2.27
C VAL A 46 7.52 -6.59 1.78
N VAL A 47 6.49 -5.79 1.56
CA VAL A 47 6.61 -4.43 1.03
C VAL A 47 6.38 -3.38 2.11
N ARG A 48 7.05 -2.24 1.98
CA ARG A 48 6.68 -0.99 2.64
C ARG A 48 5.92 -0.15 1.64
N ASP A 49 4.72 0.27 2.01
CA ASP A 49 3.82 1.04 1.15
C ASP A 49 3.52 2.40 1.78
N PHE A 50 3.54 3.45 0.96
CA PHE A 50 3.32 4.82 1.38
C PHE A 50 2.45 5.57 0.36
N HIS A 51 1.28 6.01 0.81
CA HIS A 51 0.39 6.85 0.02
C HIS A 51 0.32 8.24 0.59
N THR A 52 0.49 9.24 -0.26
CA THR A 52 0.11 10.61 0.06
C THR A 52 -1.28 10.87 -0.49
N TRP A 53 -2.16 11.37 0.35
CA TRP A 53 -3.55 11.70 0.04
C TRP A 53 -3.73 13.21 0.02
N LYS A 54 -4.53 13.70 -0.94
CA LYS A 54 -4.97 15.09 -0.98
C LYS A 54 -6.49 15.17 -0.98
N LYS A 55 -7.03 16.03 -0.13
CA LYS A 55 -8.44 16.34 -0.08
C LYS A 55 -8.82 17.23 -1.27
N GLN A 56 -9.87 16.85 -1.98
CA GLN A 56 -10.38 17.56 -3.14
C GLN A 56 -11.42 18.61 -2.70
N SER A 57 -11.80 19.49 -3.62
CA SER A 57 -12.81 20.53 -3.37
C SER A 57 -14.19 19.97 -3.03
N ASP A 58 -14.51 18.77 -3.49
CA ASP A 58 -15.73 18.02 -3.15
C ASP A 58 -15.64 17.29 -1.79
N GLY A 59 -14.51 17.43 -1.09
CA GLY A 59 -14.25 16.80 0.20
C GLY A 59 -13.73 15.36 0.12
N SER A 60 -13.68 14.74 -1.05
CA SER A 60 -13.11 13.40 -1.23
C SER A 60 -11.59 13.41 -1.06
N TRP A 61 -11.02 12.30 -0.61
CA TRP A 61 -9.56 12.11 -0.58
C TRP A 61 -9.13 11.26 -1.77
N LYS A 62 -8.04 11.66 -2.43
CA LYS A 62 -7.44 10.91 -3.54
C LYS A 62 -5.95 10.73 -3.29
N ILE A 63 -5.42 9.56 -3.64
CA ILE A 63 -3.97 9.34 -3.66
C ILE A 63 -3.36 10.24 -4.73
N VAL A 64 -2.37 11.03 -4.35
CA VAL A 64 -1.60 11.89 -5.26
C VAL A 64 -0.16 11.40 -5.45
N VAL A 65 0.32 10.56 -4.53
CA VAL A 65 1.60 9.84 -4.65
C VAL A 65 1.39 8.44 -4.12
N ASP A 66 1.76 7.45 -4.93
CA ASP A 66 1.83 6.04 -4.55
C ASP A 66 3.29 5.59 -4.71
N MET A 67 3.90 5.16 -3.60
CA MET A 67 5.28 4.74 -3.53
C MET A 67 5.42 3.53 -2.63
N TRP A 68 6.16 2.53 -3.10
CA TRP A 68 6.47 1.34 -2.32
C TRP A 68 7.86 0.83 -2.66
N ASN A 69 8.40 -0.03 -1.79
CA ASN A 69 9.61 -0.79 -2.06
C ASN A 69 9.52 -2.21 -1.47
N SER A 70 10.26 -3.14 -2.09
CA SER A 70 10.34 -4.54 -1.71
C SER A 70 11.35 -4.80 -0.59
N GLY A 71 11.18 -5.95 0.08
CA GLY A 71 12.07 -6.51 1.10
C GLY A 71 12.07 -5.76 2.45
N MET A 72 12.23 -6.47 3.56
CA MET A 72 12.80 -5.87 4.77
C MET A 72 14.32 -5.74 4.59
N PRO A 73 14.99 -4.64 5.01
CA PRO A 73 16.44 -4.62 5.01
C PRO A 73 16.95 -5.87 5.73
N ALA A 74 17.86 -6.60 5.09
CA ALA A 74 18.57 -7.68 5.76
C ALA A 74 19.21 -7.08 7.01
N GLY A 75 18.78 -7.55 8.18
CA GLY A 75 19.42 -7.24 9.44
C GLY A 75 20.85 -7.75 9.49
#